data_AF-A0A931B1Z1-F1
#
_entry.id   AF-A0A931B1Z1-F1
#
_cell.length_a   1.000
_cell.length_b   1.000
_cell.length_c   1.000
_cell.angle_alpha   90.00
_cell.angle_beta   90.00
_cell.angle_gamma   90.00
#
_symmetry.space_group_name_H-M   'P 1'
#
loop_
_entity.id
_entity.type
_entity.pdbx_description
1 polymer ?
#
loop_
_entity_poly.entity_id
_entity_poly.type
_entity_poly.pdbx_seq_one_letter_code
_entity_poly.pdbx_strand_id
1 'polypeptide(L)'
;MTEDRAQQVAQAWESLLRIRGLVQPDHSELPAPWERAQPVRAVALALEAAGVPICAVDGDAVVEGGAVVEPEERGGTRVTWRYLRGQRAVDAGEADLGAAADALGRAGWDALLYRAGRVRYLLVEPGRGG
;
A
#
# COMPACT_ATOMS: atom_id res chain seq x y z
N MET A 1 -1.59 -6.86 13.97
CA MET A 1 -2.33 -5.60 14.29
C MET A 1 -3.37 -5.80 15.39
N THR A 2 -3.45 -4.90 16.38
CA THR A 2 -4.53 -4.91 17.40
C THR A 2 -5.80 -4.25 16.86
N GLU A 3 -6.99 -4.60 17.37
CA GLU A 3 -8.28 -4.05 16.94
C GLU A 3 -8.34 -2.52 17.10
N ASP A 4 -7.80 -1.99 18.20
CA ASP A 4 -7.69 -0.54 18.43
C ASP A 4 -6.84 0.17 17.37
N ARG A 5 -5.74 -0.45 16.92
CA ARG A 5 -4.86 0.14 15.91
C ARG A 5 -5.56 0.17 14.55
N ALA A 6 -6.26 -0.91 14.19
CA ALA A 6 -7.02 -0.98 12.96
C ALA A 6 -8.11 0.11 12.92
N GLN A 7 -8.84 0.29 14.01
CA GLN A 7 -9.87 1.33 14.13
C GLN A 7 -9.29 2.75 14.03
N GLN A 8 -8.15 3.00 14.68
CA GLN A 8 -7.47 4.31 14.59
C GLN A 8 -7.02 4.62 13.15
N VAL A 9 -6.47 3.63 12.45
CA VAL A 9 -6.05 3.78 11.05
C VAL A 9 -7.26 4.07 10.16
N ALA A 10 -8.35 3.33 10.32
CA ALA A 10 -9.59 3.56 9.56
C ALA A 10 -10.14 4.98 9.76
N GLN A 11 -10.21 5.47 11.00
CA GLN A 11 -10.67 6.84 11.30
C GLN A 11 -9.76 7.92 10.71
N ALA A 12 -8.43 7.71 10.80
CA ALA A 12 -7.46 8.62 10.19
C ALA A 12 -7.64 8.66 8.67
N TRP A 13 -7.83 7.50 8.04
CA TRP A 13 -8.05 7.39 6.60
C TRP A 13 -9.33 8.09 6.14
N GLU A 14 -10.47 7.86 6.81
CA GLU A 14 -11.73 8.56 6.50
C GLU A 14 -11.59 10.08 6.59
N SER A 15 -10.85 10.57 7.58
CA SER A 15 -10.58 11.99 7.75
C SER A 15 -9.76 12.56 6.58
N LEU A 16 -8.76 11.82 6.10
CA LEU A 16 -7.99 12.19 4.91
C LEU A 16 -8.84 12.23 3.65
N LEU A 17 -9.71 11.23 3.44
CA LEU A 17 -10.63 11.21 2.29
C LEU A 17 -11.58 12.41 2.31
N ARG A 18 -12.06 12.82 3.49
CA ARG A 18 -12.84 14.05 3.63
C ARG A 18 -12.04 15.29 3.24
N ILE A 19 -10.77 15.37 3.66
CA ILE A 19 -9.88 16.47 3.28
C ILE A 19 -9.66 16.49 1.76
N ARG A 20 -9.46 15.33 1.10
CA ARG A 20 -9.38 15.25 -0.37
C ARG A 20 -10.59 15.90 -1.03
N GLY A 21 -11.80 15.55 -0.58
CA GLY A 21 -13.05 16.14 -1.11
C GLY A 21 -13.12 17.66 -0.97
N LEU A 22 -12.48 18.25 0.05
CA LEU A 22 -12.44 19.70 0.24
C LEU A 22 -11.37 20.39 -0.61
N VAL A 23 -10.20 19.77 -0.78
CA VAL A 23 -9.05 20.41 -1.46
C VAL A 23 -8.98 20.13 -2.97
N GLN A 24 -9.64 19.08 -3.44
CA GLN A 24 -9.71 18.69 -4.85
C GLN A 24 -11.08 18.08 -5.19
N PRO A 25 -12.17 18.86 -5.10
CA PRO A 25 -13.53 18.35 -5.24
C PRO A 25 -13.78 17.60 -6.56
N ASP A 26 -13.14 18.03 -7.66
CA ASP A 26 -13.31 17.45 -8.98
C ASP A 26 -12.59 16.09 -9.17
N HIS A 27 -11.63 15.77 -8.28
CA HIS A 27 -10.78 14.58 -8.38
C HIS A 27 -10.54 13.93 -7.01
N SER A 28 -11.55 13.97 -6.13
CA SER A 28 -11.41 13.51 -4.73
C SER A 28 -11.05 12.02 -4.58
N GLU A 29 -11.31 11.24 -5.62
CA GLU A 29 -10.93 9.84 -5.76
C GLU A 29 -9.42 9.63 -5.93
N LEU A 30 -8.69 10.62 -6.45
CA LEU A 30 -7.25 10.53 -6.68
C LEU A 30 -6.44 10.95 -5.44
N PRO A 31 -5.20 10.47 -5.27
CA PRO A 31 -4.29 10.94 -4.23
C PRO A 31 -4.06 12.44 -4.36
N ALA A 32 -4.08 13.15 -3.23
CA ALA A 32 -3.89 14.58 -3.18
C ALA A 32 -2.43 15.00 -3.32
N PRO A 33 -2.13 16.28 -3.65
CA PRO A 33 -0.76 16.75 -3.85
C PRO A 33 0.19 16.41 -2.67
N TRP A 34 -0.31 16.47 -1.44
CA TRP A 34 0.48 16.12 -0.24
C TRP A 34 0.72 14.62 -0.10
N GLU A 35 -0.16 13.76 -0.62
CA GLU A 35 0.05 12.30 -0.69
C GLU A 35 1.08 11.96 -1.75
N ARG A 36 0.99 12.62 -2.92
CA ARG A 36 1.96 12.48 -4.00
C ARG A 36 3.37 12.93 -3.59
N ALA A 37 3.45 13.89 -2.66
CA ALA A 37 4.72 14.35 -2.08
C ALA A 37 5.33 13.36 -1.05
N GLN A 38 4.52 12.46 -0.47
CA GLN A 38 4.98 11.44 0.48
C GLN A 38 4.39 10.05 0.14
N PRO A 39 4.68 9.51 -1.04
CA PRO A 39 3.91 8.40 -1.60
C PRO A 39 4.12 7.10 -0.83
N VAL A 40 5.30 6.84 -0.28
CA VAL A 40 5.55 5.65 0.58
C VAL A 40 4.60 5.63 1.79
N ARG A 41 4.47 6.77 2.49
CA ARG A 41 3.59 6.89 3.66
C ARG A 41 2.12 6.78 3.28
N ALA A 42 1.72 7.45 2.20
CA ALA A 42 0.33 7.44 1.74
C ALA A 42 -0.10 6.04 1.26
N VAL A 43 0.76 5.33 0.51
CA VAL A 43 0.53 3.95 0.06
C VAL A 43 0.45 2.99 1.25
N ALA A 44 1.37 3.07 2.22
CA ALA A 44 1.33 2.24 3.42
C ALA A 44 0.03 2.46 4.23
N LEU A 45 -0.37 3.72 4.42
CA LEU A 45 -1.60 4.05 5.15
C LEU A 45 -2.86 3.53 4.42
N ALA A 46 -2.92 3.65 3.10
CA ALA A 46 -4.03 3.14 2.31
C ALA A 46 -4.15 1.61 2.41
N LEU A 47 -3.01 0.89 2.42
CA LEU A 47 -2.97 -0.55 2.64
C LEU A 47 -3.44 -0.93 4.04
N GLU A 48 -2.91 -0.29 5.09
CA GLU A 48 -3.34 -0.56 6.47
C GLU A 48 -4.83 -0.27 6.67
N ALA A 49 -5.35 0.83 6.11
CA ALA A 49 -6.76 1.19 6.20
C ALA A 49 -7.68 0.20 5.48
N ALA A 50 -7.17 -0.48 4.44
CA ALA A 50 -7.85 -1.58 3.76
C ALA A 50 -7.68 -2.94 4.46
N GLY A 51 -6.98 -2.99 5.60
CA GLY A 51 -6.70 -4.21 6.34
C GLY A 51 -5.56 -5.06 5.76
N VAL A 52 -4.79 -4.53 4.81
CA VAL A 52 -3.59 -5.22 4.29
C VAL A 52 -2.46 -5.03 5.32
N PRO A 53 -1.88 -6.13 5.84
CA PRO A 53 -0.83 -6.02 6.85
C PRO A 53 0.44 -5.41 6.25
N ILE A 54 1.08 -4.53 7.00
CA ILE A 54 2.43 -4.05 6.70
C ILE A 54 3.44 -4.94 7.42
N CYS A 55 4.51 -5.30 6.71
CA CYS A 55 5.57 -6.11 7.26
C CYS A 55 6.24 -5.37 8.44
N ALA A 56 6.34 -6.04 9.58
CA ALA A 56 7.13 -5.58 10.71
C ALA A 56 8.42 -6.42 10.81
N VAL A 57 9.53 -5.74 11.10
CA VAL A 57 10.84 -6.37 11.27
C VAL A 57 11.45 -6.00 12.62
N ASP A 58 12.19 -6.93 13.21
CA ASP A 58 13.08 -6.71 14.34
C ASP A 58 14.52 -7.07 13.89
N GLY A 59 15.34 -6.05 13.66
CA GLY A 59 16.57 -6.18 12.89
C GLY A 59 16.30 -6.73 11.49
N ASP A 60 16.93 -7.86 11.14
CA ASP A 60 16.73 -8.53 9.85
C ASP A 60 15.55 -9.52 9.83
N ALA A 61 15.00 -9.84 11.01
CA ALA A 61 13.96 -10.85 11.16
C ALA A 61 12.56 -10.26 10.95
N VAL A 62 11.75 -10.93 10.12
CA VAL A 62 10.32 -10.60 9.99
C VAL A 62 9.60 -11.09 11.24
N VAL A 63 8.90 -10.19 11.93
CA VAL A 63 8.09 -10.49 13.12
C VAL A 63 6.58 -10.41 12.85
N GLU A 64 6.18 -9.69 11.79
CA GLU A 64 4.83 -9.75 11.21
C GLU A 64 4.97 -9.74 9.68
N GLY A 65 4.40 -10.74 9.01
CA GLY A 65 4.43 -10.82 7.54
C GLY A 65 3.45 -9.82 6.92
N GLY A 66 3.78 -9.29 5.74
CA GLY A 66 2.94 -8.31 5.07
C GLY A 66 3.63 -7.60 3.92
N ALA A 67 2.97 -6.54 3.47
CA ALA A 67 3.49 -5.63 2.46
C ALA A 67 4.67 -4.81 2.98
N VAL A 68 5.71 -4.69 2.17
CA VAL A 68 6.83 -3.77 2.38
C VAL A 68 6.70 -2.67 1.34
N VAL A 69 6.66 -1.42 1.79
CA VAL A 69 6.45 -0.25 0.95
C VAL A 69 7.72 0.60 0.94
N GLU A 70 8.32 0.78 -0.23
CA GLU A 70 9.63 1.41 -0.39
C GLU A 70 9.62 2.39 -1.58
N PRO A 71 10.51 3.40 -1.59
CA PRO A 71 10.67 4.24 -2.78
C PRO A 71 11.22 3.41 -3.95
N GLU A 72 10.74 3.66 -5.17
CA GLU A 72 11.32 3.08 -6.38
C GLU A 72 12.31 4.07 -7.02
N GLU A 73 13.48 3.58 -7.46
CA GLU A 73 14.59 4.41 -7.93
C GLU A 73 14.25 5.34 -9.10
N ARG A 74 13.32 4.90 -9.97
CA ARG A 74 12.89 5.65 -11.17
C ARG A 74 11.64 6.51 -10.94
N GLY A 75 11.22 6.68 -9.69
CA GLY A 75 9.98 7.35 -9.32
C GLY A 75 8.85 6.36 -9.04
N GLY A 76 7.91 6.79 -8.20
CA GLY A 76 6.82 5.96 -7.70
C GLY A 76 7.17 5.23 -6.40
N THR A 77 6.33 4.25 -6.07
CA THR A 77 6.45 3.45 -4.85
C THR A 77 6.46 1.97 -5.23
N ARG A 78 7.38 1.22 -4.65
CA ARG A 78 7.46 -0.23 -4.80
C ARG A 78 6.77 -0.90 -3.62
N VAL A 79 5.91 -1.88 -3.90
CA VAL A 79 5.35 -2.76 -2.87
C VAL A 79 5.82 -4.19 -3.11
N THR A 80 6.50 -4.78 -2.14
CA THR A 80 6.84 -6.21 -2.12
C THR A 80 6.13 -6.90 -0.97
N TRP A 81 6.25 -8.22 -0.87
CA TRP A 81 5.69 -8.98 0.25
C TRP A 81 6.76 -9.79 0.96
N ARG A 82 6.77 -9.73 2.29
CA ARG A 82 7.65 -10.54 3.15
C ARG A 82 6.81 -11.42 4.06
N TYR A 83 7.28 -12.65 4.26
CA TYR A 83 6.63 -13.64 5.11
C TYR A 83 7.47 -13.95 6.32
N LEU A 84 6.81 -14.41 7.38
CA LEU A 84 7.47 -15.09 8.49
C LEU A 84 8.26 -16.30 7.97
N ARG A 85 9.35 -16.63 8.68
CA ARG A 85 10.17 -17.79 8.34
C ARG A 85 9.30 -19.05 8.32
N GLY A 86 9.31 -19.77 7.19
CA GLY A 86 8.52 -20.98 7.00
C GLY A 86 7.10 -20.77 6.45
N GLN A 87 6.63 -19.52 6.31
CA GLN A 87 5.29 -19.19 5.80
C GLN A 87 5.31 -18.62 4.38
N ARG A 88 6.25 -19.06 3.54
CA ARG A 88 6.38 -18.55 2.16
C ARG A 88 5.15 -18.93 1.34
N ALA A 89 4.56 -17.97 0.64
CA ALA A 89 3.48 -18.26 -0.29
C ALA A 89 3.93 -19.12 -1.48
N VAL A 90 3.05 -20.05 -1.89
CA VAL A 90 3.29 -21.03 -2.97
C VAL A 90 3.40 -20.33 -4.33
N ASP A 91 2.66 -19.25 -4.52
CA ASP A 91 2.63 -18.42 -5.73
C ASP A 91 3.66 -17.27 -5.71
N ALA A 92 4.62 -17.33 -4.78
CA ALA A 92 5.57 -16.25 -4.53
C ALA A 92 4.93 -14.89 -4.17
N GLY A 93 3.71 -14.91 -3.62
CA GLY A 93 3.00 -13.76 -3.07
C GLY A 93 2.18 -12.98 -4.08
N GLU A 94 1.86 -13.57 -5.23
CA GLU A 94 1.04 -12.92 -6.25
C GLU A 94 -0.39 -12.65 -5.77
N ALA A 95 -1.01 -13.57 -5.01
CA ALA A 95 -2.34 -13.37 -4.44
C ALA A 95 -2.36 -12.20 -3.44
N ASP A 96 -1.36 -12.14 -2.55
CA ASP A 96 -1.23 -11.08 -1.56
C ASP A 96 -0.98 -9.71 -2.22
N LEU A 97 -0.11 -9.67 -3.25
CA LEU A 97 0.11 -8.47 -4.05
C LEU A 97 -1.12 -8.09 -4.89
N GLY A 98 -1.91 -9.05 -5.34
CA GLY A 98 -3.18 -8.79 -6.03
C GLY A 98 -4.19 -8.09 -5.11
N ALA A 99 -4.37 -8.60 -3.89
CA ALA A 99 -5.22 -7.97 -2.89
C ALA A 99 -4.73 -6.56 -2.51
N ALA A 100 -3.41 -6.37 -2.40
CA ALA A 100 -2.82 -5.05 -2.19
C ALA A 100 -3.07 -4.10 -3.38
N ALA A 101 -2.97 -4.58 -4.62
CA ALA A 101 -3.26 -3.79 -5.81
C ALA A 101 -4.72 -3.33 -5.86
N ASP A 102 -5.66 -4.23 -5.55
CA ASP A 102 -7.08 -3.89 -5.49
C ASP A 102 -7.39 -2.84 -4.41
N ALA A 103 -6.76 -2.97 -3.24
CA ALA A 103 -6.87 -2.00 -2.15
C ALA A 103 -6.35 -0.61 -2.57
N LEU A 104 -5.21 -0.58 -3.24
CA LEU A 104 -4.60 0.65 -3.75
C LEU A 104 -5.42 1.31 -4.86
N GLY A 105 -5.98 0.50 -5.77
CA GLY A 105 -6.90 0.98 -6.80
C GLY A 105 -8.12 1.69 -6.22
N ARG A 106 -8.75 1.12 -5.18
CA ARG A 106 -9.86 1.77 -4.47
C ARG A 106 -9.47 3.06 -3.76
N ALA A 107 -8.19 3.24 -3.44
CA ALA A 107 -7.65 4.44 -2.83
C ALA A 107 -7.14 5.49 -3.85
N GLY A 108 -7.29 5.22 -5.15
CA GLY A 108 -6.93 6.11 -6.26
C GLY A 108 -5.51 5.93 -6.81
N TRP A 109 -4.82 4.86 -6.43
CA TRP A 109 -3.47 4.57 -6.92
C TRP A 109 -3.51 3.56 -8.07
N ASP A 110 -2.71 3.78 -9.10
CA ASP A 110 -2.44 2.78 -10.13
C ASP A 110 -1.37 1.82 -9.59
N ALA A 111 -1.70 0.54 -9.43
CA ALA A 111 -0.79 -0.48 -8.93
C ALA A 111 -0.62 -1.62 -9.93
N LEU A 112 0.57 -1.73 -10.53
CA LEU A 112 0.87 -2.73 -11.57
C LEU A 112 1.79 -3.82 -11.04
N LEU A 113 1.38 -5.08 -11.18
CA LEU A 113 2.17 -6.25 -10.80
C LEU A 113 3.26 -6.57 -11.82
N TYR A 114 4.51 -6.49 -11.38
CA TYR A 114 5.68 -6.91 -12.12
C TYR A 114 6.17 -8.29 -11.67
N ARG A 115 6.58 -9.09 -12.66
CA ARG A 115 7.18 -10.42 -12.46
C ARG A 115 8.60 -10.39 -13.01
N ALA A 116 9.58 -10.36 -12.12
CA ALA A 116 11.00 -10.33 -12.47
C ALA A 116 11.72 -11.55 -11.90
N GLY A 117 11.85 -12.61 -12.71
CA GLY A 117 12.44 -13.87 -12.30
C GLY A 117 11.67 -14.51 -11.14
N ARG A 118 12.27 -14.56 -9.95
CA ARG A 118 11.65 -15.09 -8.70
C ARG A 118 11.01 -14.02 -7.81
N VAL A 119 11.13 -12.75 -8.20
CA VAL A 119 10.60 -11.62 -7.44
C VAL A 119 9.27 -11.19 -8.05
N ARG A 120 8.32 -10.83 -7.19
CA ARG A 120 7.09 -10.14 -7.56
C ARG A 120 6.98 -8.87 -6.73
N TYR A 121 6.46 -7.83 -7.35
CA TYR A 121 6.28 -6.54 -6.71
C TYR A 121 5.23 -5.72 -7.47
N LEU A 122 4.58 -4.78 -6.79
CA LEU A 122 3.80 -3.74 -7.42
C LEU A 122 4.69 -2.52 -7.66
N LEU A 123 4.55 -1.90 -8.83
CA LEU A 123 4.90 -0.51 -9.02
C LEU A 123 3.63 0.32 -8.85
N VAL A 124 3.69 1.31 -7.96
CA VAL A 124 2.53 2.11 -7.57
C VAL A 124 2.79 3.57 -7.92
N GLU A 125 1.87 4.14 -8.69
CA GLU A 125 1.86 5.53 -9.13
C GLU A 125 0.53 6.19 -8.77
N PRO A 126 0.48 7.54 -8.66
CA PRO A 126 -0.80 8.23 -8.56
C PRO A 126 -1.69 7.86 -9.76
N GLY A 127 -2.94 7.52 -9.50
CA GLY A 127 -3.91 7.24 -10.55
C GLY A 127 -4.09 8.43 -11.48
N ARG A 128 -4.42 8.14 -12.73
CA ARG A 128 -4.81 9.16 -13.71
C ARG A 128 -6.33 9.28 -13.69
N GLY A 129 -6.86 10.49 -13.50
CA GLY A 129 -8.30 10.74 -13.58
C GLY A 129 -8.84 10.30 -14.94
N GLY A 130 -9.98 9.60 -14.93
CA GLY A 130 -10.69 9.18 -16.13
C GLY A 130 -11.43 10.32 -16.82
#